data_AF-A0A392M5G6-F1
#
_entry.id   AF-A0A392M5G6-F1
#
_cell.length_a   1.000
_cell.length_b   1.000
_cell.length_c   1.000
_cell.angle_alpha   90.00
_cell.angle_beta   90.00
_cell.angle_gamma   90.00
#
_symmetry.space_group_name_H-M   'P 1'
#
loop_
_entity.id
_entity.type
_entity.pdbx_description
1 polymer ?
#
loop_
_entity_poly.entity_id
_entity_poly.type
_entity_poly.pdbx_seq_one_letter_code
_entity_poly.pdbx_strand_id
1 'polypeptide(L)'
;MSTDDDLTTTLVHQCRRSQTTIQRIVETAEDNEALLFEALNVNDEIQKVLTKYEELKPHPVAPLQPEPAMIPVAVEPDESPRHLDTKEDSLIRKPAGSRPGVQGGNNDDMMDDLDEMIFGSKVGGASDGGHDTKKQQSSKDDLISF
;
A
#
# COMPACT_ATOMS: atom_id res chain seq x y z
N MET A 1 13.69 -29.78 10.24
CA MET A 1 14.49 -28.98 9.28
C MET A 1 15.71 -29.82 8.94
N SER A 2 16.12 -29.83 7.67
CA SER A 2 17.32 -30.56 7.27
C SER A 2 18.57 -29.81 7.73
N THR A 3 19.72 -30.47 7.87
CA THR A 3 20.98 -29.81 8.24
C THR A 3 21.37 -28.71 7.24
N ASP A 4 21.00 -28.88 5.97
CA ASP A 4 21.21 -27.89 4.91
C ASP A 4 20.32 -26.65 5.09
N ASP A 5 19.06 -26.83 5.54
CA ASP A 5 18.18 -25.70 5.89
C ASP A 5 18.70 -24.93 7.10
N ASP A 6 19.20 -25.63 8.12
CA ASP A 6 19.77 -25.01 9.33
C ASP A 6 21.04 -24.21 9.01
N LEU A 7 21.89 -24.74 8.13
CA LEU A 7 23.05 -24.01 7.62
C LEU A 7 22.62 -22.78 6.81
N THR A 8 21.65 -22.94 5.90
CA THR A 8 21.16 -21.85 5.05
C THR A 8 20.55 -20.72 5.89
N THR A 9 19.71 -21.05 6.85
CA THR A 9 19.11 -20.07 7.78
C THR A 9 20.16 -19.34 8.61
N THR A 10 21.20 -20.06 9.06
CA THR A 10 22.33 -19.46 9.78
C THR A 10 23.09 -18.47 8.90
N LEU A 11 23.40 -18.82 7.65
CA LEU A 11 24.09 -17.94 6.71
C LEU A 11 23.26 -16.68 6.40
N VAL A 12 21.95 -16.81 6.19
CA VAL A 12 21.04 -15.68 6.00
C VAL A 12 21.03 -14.75 7.20
N HIS A 13 21.02 -15.30 8.42
CA HIS A 13 21.10 -14.50 9.64
C HIS A 13 22.43 -13.74 9.73
N GLN A 14 23.54 -14.36 9.31
CA GLN A 14 24.84 -13.68 9.23
C GLN A 14 24.84 -12.55 8.20
N CYS A 15 24.24 -12.76 7.02
CA CYS A 15 24.07 -11.70 6.02
C CYS A 15 23.28 -10.50 6.55
N ARG A 16 22.20 -10.75 7.31
CA ARG A 16 21.42 -9.67 7.95
C ARG A 16 22.25 -8.92 9.00
N ARG A 17 23.04 -9.65 9.80
CA ARG A 17 23.95 -9.03 10.78
C ARG A 17 25.06 -8.22 10.11
N SER A 18 25.63 -8.71 9.01
CA SER A 18 26.65 -7.98 8.27
C SER A 18 26.07 -6.73 7.62
N GLN A 19 24.82 -6.76 7.15
CA GLN A 19 24.12 -5.57 6.64
C GLN A 19 24.08 -4.44 7.67
N THR A 20 23.73 -4.73 8.93
CA THR A 20 23.76 -3.71 10.01
C THR A 20 25.16 -3.15 10.26
N THR A 21 26.18 -4.00 10.13
CA THR A 21 27.58 -3.56 10.30
C THR A 21 28.00 -2.65 9.15
N ILE A 22 27.66 -3.01 7.91
CA ILE A 22 27.97 -2.24 6.71
C ILE A 22 27.24 -0.91 6.72
N GLN A 23 25.97 -0.88 7.15
CA GLN A 23 25.20 0.36 7.31
C GLN A 23 25.94 1.35 8.21
N ARG A 24 26.46 0.86 9.35
CA ARG A 24 27.28 1.69 10.25
C ARG A 24 28.57 2.16 9.57
N ILE A 25 29.25 1.29 8.81
CA ILE A 25 30.46 1.68 8.08
C ILE A 25 30.15 2.80 7.09
N VAL A 26 29.08 2.66 6.30
CA VAL A 26 28.61 3.69 5.35
C VAL A 26 28.34 5.01 6.05
N GLU A 27 27.67 5.00 7.20
CA GLU A 27 27.37 6.20 7.99
C GLU A 27 28.63 6.87 8.56
N THR A 28 29.66 6.08 8.89
CA THR A 28 30.92 6.57 9.51
C THR A 28 32.06 6.76 8.52
N ALA A 29 31.87 6.47 7.23
CA ALA A 29 32.95 6.53 6.24
C ALA A 29 33.43 7.96 5.97
N GLU A 30 32.63 8.98 6.35
CA GLU A 30 32.92 10.42 6.22
C GLU A 30 33.60 10.79 4.88
N ASP A 31 34.92 10.96 4.87
CA ASP A 31 35.73 11.37 3.73
C ASP A 31 36.45 10.22 2.99
N ASN A 32 36.36 9.00 3.51
CA ASN A 32 36.98 7.83 2.90
C ASN A 32 36.08 7.23 1.81
N GLU A 33 36.08 7.88 0.64
CA GLU A 33 35.27 7.46 -0.50
C GLU A 33 35.58 6.03 -0.98
N ALA A 34 36.84 5.61 -0.93
CA ALA A 34 37.23 4.25 -1.31
C ALA A 34 36.53 3.20 -0.42
N LEU A 35 36.53 3.42 0.89
CA LEU A 35 35.81 2.58 1.85
C LEU A 35 34.30 2.62 1.62
N LEU A 36 33.73 3.79 1.31
CA LEU A 36 32.31 3.95 1.03
C LEU A 36 31.90 3.14 -0.21
N PHE A 37 32.65 3.22 -1.32
CA PHE A 37 32.37 2.46 -2.54
C PHE A 37 32.45 0.95 -2.30
N GLU A 38 33.46 0.49 -1.55
CA GLU A 38 33.57 -0.92 -1.19
C GLU A 38 32.41 -1.36 -0.30
N ALA A 39 32.04 -0.57 0.71
CA ALA A 39 30.94 -0.87 1.63
C ALA A 39 29.60 -0.95 0.88
N LEU A 40 29.34 -0.03 -0.05
CA LEU A 40 28.14 -0.04 -0.89
C LEU A 40 28.11 -1.26 -1.82
N ASN A 41 29.23 -1.59 -2.48
CA ASN A 41 29.30 -2.77 -3.34
C ASN A 41 29.05 -4.08 -2.56
N VAL A 42 29.60 -4.21 -1.35
CA VAL A 42 29.32 -5.36 -0.48
C VAL A 42 27.86 -5.38 -0.02
N ASN A 43 27.26 -4.21 0.23
CA ASN A 43 25.85 -4.09 0.57
C ASN A 43 24.96 -4.65 -0.56
N ASP A 44 25.25 -4.29 -1.82
CA ASP A 44 24.51 -4.76 -2.99
C ASP A 44 24.57 -6.28 -3.13
N GLU A 45 25.74 -6.89 -2.93
CA GLU A 45 25.86 -8.36 -2.96
C GLU A 45 25.11 -9.03 -1.81
N ILE A 46 25.10 -8.44 -0.61
CA ILE A 46 24.29 -8.95 0.51
C ILE A 46 22.79 -8.85 0.20
N GLN A 47 22.33 -7.70 -0.31
CA GLN A 47 20.93 -7.52 -0.69
C GLN A 47 20.53 -8.56 -1.74
N LYS A 48 21.36 -8.77 -2.76
CA LYS A 48 21.13 -9.76 -3.82
C LYS A 48 21.01 -11.19 -3.27
N VAL A 49 21.89 -11.59 -2.35
CA VAL A 49 21.82 -12.91 -1.70
C VAL A 49 20.54 -13.06 -0.87
N LEU A 50 20.17 -12.03 -0.11
CA LEU A 50 18.95 -12.05 0.69
C LEU A 50 17.69 -12.10 -0.17
N THR A 51 17.62 -11.32 -1.25
CA THR A 51 16.51 -11.37 -2.22
C THR A 51 16.38 -12.77 -2.82
N LYS A 52 17.49 -13.38 -3.27
CA LYS A 52 17.48 -14.74 -3.81
C LYS A 52 17.02 -15.78 -2.78
N TYR A 53 17.38 -15.61 -1.51
CA TYR A 53 16.90 -16.51 -0.45
C TYR A 53 15.39 -16.42 -0.25
N GLU A 54 14.82 -15.21 -0.24
CA GLU A 54 13.37 -15.04 -0.10
C GLU A 54 12.61 -15.58 -1.32
N GLU A 55 13.17 -15.49 -2.54
CA GLU A 55 12.61 -16.11 -3.76
C GLU A 55 12.56 -17.65 -3.69
N LEU A 56 13.58 -18.27 -3.08
CA LEU A 56 13.67 -19.73 -2.94
C LEU A 56 12.86 -20.26 -1.75
N LYS A 57 12.57 -19.38 -0.78
CA LYS A 57 11.81 -19.76 0.41
C LYS A 57 10.36 -20.05 0.00
N PRO A 58 9.82 -21.23 0.33
CA PRO A 58 8.43 -21.53 0.02
C PRO A 58 7.52 -20.50 0.71
N HIS A 59 6.79 -19.73 -0.08
CA HIS A 59 5.74 -18.87 0.47
C HIS A 59 4.70 -19.76 1.15
N PRO A 60 4.27 -19.43 2.38
CA PRO A 60 3.14 -20.11 3.00
C PRO A 60 1.96 -19.99 2.05
N VAL A 61 1.52 -21.13 1.48
CA VAL A 61 0.29 -21.18 0.71
C VAL A 61 -0.81 -20.71 1.66
N ALA A 62 -1.43 -19.57 1.35
CA ALA A 62 -2.55 -19.08 2.12
C ALA A 62 -3.56 -20.24 2.29
N PRO A 63 -4.13 -20.45 3.49
CA PRO A 63 -5.12 -21.51 3.68
C PRO A 63 -6.21 -21.36 2.62
N LEU A 64 -6.44 -22.41 1.83
CA LEU A 64 -7.58 -22.47 0.92
C LEU A 64 -8.82 -22.12 1.74
N GLN A 65 -9.46 -20.99 1.41
CA GLN A 65 -10.75 -20.60 1.98
C GLN A 65 -11.67 -21.83 1.92
N PRO A 66 -12.32 -22.23 3.03
CA PRO A 66 -13.26 -23.35 3.01
C PRO A 66 -14.33 -23.06 1.95
N GLU A 67 -14.49 -23.96 0.97
CA GLU A 67 -15.58 -23.84 -0.01
C GLU A 67 -16.91 -23.71 0.76
N PRO A 68 -17.77 -22.74 0.41
CA PRO A 68 -19.02 -22.52 1.11
C PRO A 68 -19.89 -23.78 1.04
N ALA A 69 -20.23 -24.33 2.20
CA ALA A 69 -21.04 -25.54 2.30
C ALA A 69 -22.41 -25.33 1.64
N MET A 70 -22.68 -26.07 0.56
CA MET A 70 -23.99 -26.08 -0.09
C MET A 70 -24.99 -26.84 0.79
N ILE A 71 -25.88 -26.10 1.47
CA ILE A 71 -26.98 -26.69 2.24
C ILE A 71 -28.05 -27.19 1.24
N PRO A 72 -28.46 -28.47 1.29
CA PRO A 72 -29.56 -28.95 0.46
C PRO A 72 -30.87 -28.27 0.87
N VAL A 73 -31.52 -27.62 -0.09
CA VAL A 73 -32.87 -27.08 0.09
C VAL A 73 -33.85 -28.25 0.12
N ALA A 74 -34.44 -28.53 1.30
CA ALA A 74 -35.58 -29.42 1.41
C ALA A 74 -36.81 -28.72 0.81
N VAL A 75 -37.43 -29.36 -0.19
CA VAL A 75 -38.71 -28.93 -0.75
C VAL A 75 -39.82 -29.51 0.13
N GLU A 76 -40.41 -28.68 0.97
CA GLU A 76 -41.68 -29.00 1.63
C GLU A 76 -42.81 -28.98 0.58
N PRO A 77 -43.70 -29.98 0.53
CA PRO A 77 -44.88 -29.92 -0.31
C PRO A 77 -45.98 -29.10 0.37
N ASP A 78 -46.26 -27.90 -0.15
CA ASP A 78 -47.39 -27.08 0.32
C ASP A 78 -48.69 -27.53 -0.38
N GLU A 79 -49.56 -28.20 0.38
CA GLU A 79 -50.93 -28.51 0.00
C GLU A 79 -51.74 -27.22 -0.17
N SER A 80 -52.17 -26.96 -1.39
CA SER A 80 -53.06 -25.86 -1.76
C SER A 80 -54.36 -25.81 -0.94
N PRO A 81 -54.73 -24.64 -0.40
CA PRO A 81 -56.13 -24.33 -0.12
C PRO A 81 -56.59 -23.12 -0.95
N ARG A 82 -57.59 -23.37 -1.79
CA ARG A 82 -58.37 -22.36 -2.52
C ARG A 82 -59.33 -21.66 -1.54
N HIS A 83 -59.29 -20.34 -1.41
CA HIS A 83 -60.47 -19.43 -1.35
C HIS A 83 -59.97 -17.99 -1.09
N LEU A 84 -60.13 -17.05 -2.02
CA LEU A 84 -61.33 -16.26 -2.33
C LEU A 84 -61.39 -14.93 -1.55
N ASP A 85 -61.25 -13.85 -2.33
CA ASP A 85 -61.87 -12.53 -2.22
C ASP A 85 -61.42 -11.44 -1.22
N THR A 86 -61.25 -10.26 -1.83
CA THR A 86 -61.44 -8.88 -1.33
C THR A 86 -60.38 -8.26 -0.40
N LYS A 87 -59.46 -7.48 -0.98
CA LYS A 87 -59.54 -6.00 -1.03
C LYS A 87 -58.29 -5.44 -1.70
N GLU A 88 -58.45 -4.96 -2.93
CA GLU A 88 -57.55 -4.02 -3.56
C GLU A 88 -57.65 -2.67 -2.83
N ASP A 89 -56.54 -2.17 -2.29
CA ASP A 89 -56.39 -0.73 -2.10
C ASP A 89 -54.91 -0.32 -2.14
N SER A 90 -54.58 0.38 -3.23
CA SER A 90 -53.66 1.51 -3.33
C SER A 90 -52.26 1.42 -2.70
N LEU A 91 -51.28 1.04 -3.51
CA LEU A 91 -49.98 1.75 -3.54
C LEU A 91 -49.58 2.04 -5.00
N ILE A 92 -50.24 3.07 -5.51
CA ILE A 92 -49.98 3.86 -6.72
C ILE A 92 -48.48 3.91 -7.09
N ARG A 93 -48.15 3.39 -8.28
CA ARG A 93 -46.87 3.61 -8.97
C ARG A 93 -46.65 5.11 -9.19
N LYS A 94 -45.54 5.65 -8.70
CA LYS A 94 -45.06 6.98 -9.07
C LYS A 94 -44.02 6.84 -10.20
N PRO A 95 -44.23 7.43 -11.39
CA PRO A 95 -43.19 7.53 -12.40
C PRO A 95 -42.51 8.90 -12.28
N ALA A 96 -41.19 8.89 -12.10
CA ALA A 96 -40.30 10.03 -12.32
C ALA A 96 -38.93 9.42 -12.62
N GLY A 97 -38.24 9.72 -13.69
CA GLY A 97 -38.45 10.62 -14.81
C GLY A 97 -37.15 10.53 -15.58
N SER A 98 -37.22 10.25 -16.87
CA SER A 98 -36.04 10.25 -17.72
C SER A 98 -35.43 11.65 -17.73
N ARG A 99 -34.18 11.81 -17.30
CA ARG A 99 -33.27 12.76 -17.94
C ARG A 99 -31.83 12.22 -18.06
N PRO A 100 -31.19 12.47 -19.22
CA PRO A 100 -29.80 12.14 -19.51
C PRO A 100 -28.88 13.25 -18.99
N GLY A 101 -27.63 12.93 -18.68
CA GLY A 101 -26.61 13.96 -18.47
C GLY A 101 -25.42 13.53 -17.61
N VAL A 102 -24.30 13.24 -18.28
CA VAL A 102 -22.95 13.77 -18.04
C VAL A 102 -22.50 13.98 -16.58
N GLN A 103 -21.54 13.17 -16.12
CA GLN A 103 -20.37 13.48 -15.28
C GLN A 103 -19.88 12.14 -14.66
N GLY A 104 -18.75 11.52 -15.04
CA GLY A 104 -17.55 12.10 -15.62
C GLY A 104 -16.76 12.84 -14.54
N GLY A 105 -16.15 12.10 -13.60
CA GLY A 105 -15.27 12.63 -12.58
C GLY A 105 -15.96 12.87 -11.24
N ASN A 106 -15.76 11.95 -10.29
CA ASN A 106 -15.69 12.24 -8.85
C ASN A 106 -15.37 10.98 -8.01
N ASN A 107 -14.59 10.04 -8.56
CA ASN A 107 -14.11 8.89 -7.77
C ASN A 107 -12.83 9.23 -6.99
N ASP A 108 -12.22 10.38 -7.31
CA ASP A 108 -10.92 10.80 -6.81
C ASP A 108 -11.00 11.27 -5.35
N ASP A 109 -12.07 12.00 -5.00
CA ASP A 109 -12.35 12.42 -3.61
C ASP A 109 -12.49 11.21 -2.67
N MET A 110 -13.03 10.10 -3.18
CA MET A 110 -13.20 8.86 -2.42
C MET A 110 -11.86 8.11 -2.24
N MET A 111 -10.87 8.38 -3.08
CA MET A 111 -9.51 7.83 -2.97
C MET A 111 -8.68 8.63 -1.96
N ASP A 112 -8.86 9.95 -1.90
CA ASP A 112 -8.18 10.82 -0.95
C ASP A 112 -8.55 10.50 0.51
N ASP A 113 -9.83 10.22 0.80
CA ASP A 113 -10.29 9.80 2.14
C ASP A 113 -9.66 8.46 2.57
N LEU A 114 -9.45 7.54 1.61
CA LEU A 114 -8.84 6.23 1.88
C LEU A 114 -7.35 6.39 2.22
N ASP A 115 -6.63 7.22 1.48
CA ASP A 115 -5.23 7.54 1.76
C ASP A 115 -5.09 8.25 3.11
N GLU A 116 -6.03 9.12 3.48
CA GLU A 116 -6.05 9.79 4.78
C GLU A 116 -6.15 8.79 5.95
N MET A 117 -6.99 7.77 5.83
CA MET A 117 -7.13 6.74 6.88
C MET A 117 -5.92 5.81 6.98
N ILE A 118 -5.20 5.59 5.89
CA ILE A 118 -4.03 4.68 5.83
C ILE A 118 -2.74 5.40 6.26
N PHE A 119 -2.52 6.62 5.79
CA PHE A 119 -1.29 7.38 6.02
C PHE A 119 -1.41 8.46 7.10
N GLY A 120 -2.64 8.77 7.53
CA GLY A 120 -2.96 9.82 8.50
C GLY A 120 -3.01 11.21 7.87
N SER A 121 -4.04 12.00 8.18
CA SER A 121 -4.08 13.41 7.79
C SER A 121 -2.94 14.17 8.45
N LYS A 122 -2.15 14.85 7.62
CA LYS A 122 -1.17 15.83 8.06
C LYS A 122 -1.92 16.94 8.80
N VAL A 123 -1.91 16.85 10.12
CA VAL A 123 -2.50 17.85 11.00
C VAL A 123 -1.82 19.20 10.77
N GLY A 124 -2.64 20.24 10.64
CA GLY A 124 -2.30 21.59 11.10
C GLY A 124 -2.13 22.65 10.02
N GLY A 125 -3.25 23.22 9.58
CA GLY A 125 -3.27 24.60 9.09
C GLY A 125 -3.17 25.60 10.25
N ALA A 126 -2.53 26.75 10.00
CA ALA A 126 -2.80 27.99 10.72
C ALA A 126 -2.46 29.19 9.82
N SER A 127 -3.44 30.08 9.73
CA SER A 127 -3.44 31.36 9.03
C SER A 127 -2.59 32.42 9.78
N ASP A 128 -2.33 33.51 9.05
CA ASP A 128 -1.88 34.85 9.50
C ASP A 128 -0.38 35.15 9.47
N GLY A 129 -0.03 36.27 8.81
CA GLY A 129 1.35 36.77 8.76
C GLY A 129 1.70 37.72 7.61
N GLY A 130 1.16 38.94 7.63
CA GLY A 130 2.01 40.14 7.50
C GLY A 130 2.44 40.66 6.12
N HIS A 131 2.01 41.90 5.87
CA HIS A 131 2.42 42.86 4.83
C HIS A 131 3.94 43.00 4.56
N ASP A 132 4.27 43.29 3.29
CA ASP A 132 5.33 44.18 2.76
C ASP A 132 6.73 44.20 3.38
N THR A 133 7.75 43.83 2.58
CA THR A 133 8.94 44.68 2.31
C THR A 133 9.59 44.37 0.95
N LYS A 134 9.21 45.16 -0.06
CA LYS A 134 10.06 45.89 -1.03
C LYS A 134 11.55 45.50 -1.20
N LYS A 135 11.93 45.21 -2.47
CA LYS A 135 13.27 45.30 -3.12
C LYS A 135 14.38 44.39 -2.51
N GLN A 136 15.19 43.67 -3.28
CA GLN A 136 16.11 44.21 -4.29
C GLN A 136 16.69 43.09 -5.17
N GLN A 137 16.67 43.38 -6.47
CA GLN A 137 17.29 42.68 -7.57
C GLN A 137 18.80 42.99 -7.64
N SER A 138 19.66 41.97 -7.70
CA SER A 138 21.03 41.97 -8.24
C SER A 138 21.70 40.64 -7.82
N SER A 139 22.47 39.92 -8.60
CA SER A 139 22.99 40.06 -9.97
C SER A 139 23.55 38.68 -10.33
N LYS A 140 23.42 38.33 -11.62
CA LYS A 140 24.15 37.22 -12.23
C LYS A 140 25.67 37.45 -12.15
N ASP A 141 26.36 36.35 -12.39
CA ASP A 141 27.68 36.25 -13.02
C ASP A 141 28.88 35.98 -12.11
N ASP A 142 29.64 34.98 -12.58
CA ASP A 142 31.03 34.65 -12.32
C ASP A 142 31.41 33.91 -11.03
N LEU A 143 31.42 32.58 -11.14
CA LEU A 143 32.39 31.78 -10.39
C LEU A 143 32.90 30.57 -11.20
N ILE A 144 33.65 30.86 -12.27
CA ILE A 144 34.72 29.97 -12.72
C ILE A 144 36.03 30.64 -12.29
N SER A 145 36.73 30.03 -11.33
CA SER A 145 38.13 30.36 -11.03
C SER A 145 39.01 29.19 -11.45
N PHE A 146 40.07 29.49 -12.19
CA PHE A 146 41.14 28.56 -12.56
C PHE A 146 42.03 28.21 -11.38
#